data_AF-A0A9E4H4J9-F1
#
_entry.id   AF-A0A9E4H4J9-F1
#
_cell.length_a   1.000
_cell.length_b   1.000
_cell.length_c   1.000
_cell.angle_alpha   90.00
_cell.angle_beta   90.00
_cell.angle_gamma   90.00
#
_symmetry.space_group_name_H-M   'P 1'
#
loop_
_entity.id
_entity.type
_entity.pdbx_description
1 polymer ?
#
loop_
_entity_poly.entity_id
_entity_poly.type
_entity_poly.pdbx_seq_one_letter_code
_entity_poly.pdbx_strand_id
1 'polypeptide(L)'
;MLTSSFWRQPLSVLTAALILLTATFSGCTTPADDSETSAKSDDDFNGKIALDIRDSESDWSAYTPKRAPEGSPNILFVLYDDTGLGAWSPYGGRINMPTLDRLAANGLT
;
A
#
# COMPACT_ATOMS: atom_id res chain seq x y z
N MET A 1 39.78 48.89 2.75
CA MET A 1 38.69 49.41 1.88
C MET A 1 37.82 48.22 1.50
N LEU A 2 36.65 48.13 2.13
CA LEU A 2 35.64 47.09 1.89
C LEU A 2 34.81 47.46 0.66
N THR A 3 34.53 46.51 -0.23
CA THR A 3 33.47 46.66 -1.24
C THR A 3 32.52 45.47 -1.16
N SER A 4 31.47 45.64 -0.38
CA SER A 4 30.28 44.79 -0.33
C SER A 4 29.38 45.12 -1.53
N SER A 5 29.35 44.25 -2.53
CA SER A 5 28.42 44.37 -3.66
C SER A 5 27.73 43.06 -4.03
N PHE A 6 27.67 42.10 -3.10
CA PHE A 6 27.04 40.79 -3.32
C PHE A 6 25.58 40.70 -2.83
N TRP A 7 25.02 41.79 -2.28
CA TRP A 7 23.69 41.83 -1.67
C TRP A 7 22.75 42.83 -2.36
N ARG A 8 22.39 42.58 -3.61
CA ARG A 8 21.17 43.13 -4.24
C ARG A 8 20.63 42.14 -5.26
N GLN A 9 20.10 41.02 -4.79
CA GLN A 9 19.09 40.28 -5.57
C GLN A 9 17.79 41.12 -5.48
N PRO A 10 17.20 41.55 -6.61
CA PRO A 10 16.01 42.40 -6.56
C PRO A 10 14.86 41.63 -5.92
N LEU A 11 14.23 42.25 -4.92
CA LEU A 11 13.09 41.74 -4.14
C LEU A 11 11.91 41.26 -5.02
N SER A 12 11.91 41.62 -6.31
CA SER A 12 10.97 41.19 -7.35
C SER A 12 11.12 39.72 -7.79
N VAL A 13 12.29 39.09 -7.64
CA VAL A 13 12.49 37.69 -8.07
C VAL A 13 11.95 36.71 -7.01
N LEU A 14 12.04 37.10 -5.73
CA LEU A 14 11.50 36.34 -4.61
C LEU A 14 9.97 36.34 -4.56
N THR A 15 9.31 37.42 -4.97
CA THR A 15 7.85 37.46 -5.08
C THR A 15 7.32 36.65 -6.26
N ALA A 16 8.01 36.65 -7.40
CA ALA A 16 7.66 35.81 -8.54
C ALA A 16 7.78 34.30 -8.22
N ALA A 17 8.83 33.89 -7.50
CA ALA A 17 8.99 32.50 -7.08
C ALA A 17 7.92 32.05 -6.06
N LEU A 18 7.48 32.93 -5.16
CA LEU A 18 6.45 32.64 -4.17
C LEU A 18 5.04 32.54 -4.79
N ILE A 19 4.75 33.34 -5.83
CA ILE A 19 3.47 33.28 -6.57
C ILE A 19 3.41 32.02 -7.46
N LEU A 20 4.55 31.54 -7.98
CA LEU A 20 4.61 30.28 -8.72
C LEU A 20 4.45 29.06 -7.79
N LEU A 21 4.86 29.18 -6.51
CA LEU A 21 4.74 28.13 -5.50
C LEU A 21 3.29 27.94 -4.99
N THR A 22 2.46 29.00 -4.98
CA THR A 22 1.06 28.90 -4.53
C THR A 22 0.10 28.45 -5.64
N ALA A 23 0.45 28.65 -6.92
CA ALA A 23 -0.41 28.29 -8.06
C ALA A 23 -0.41 26.79 -8.41
N THR A 24 0.44 25.97 -7.79
CA THR A 24 0.50 24.51 -8.04
C THR A 24 -0.28 23.67 -7.03
N PHE A 25 -0.88 24.29 -6.00
CA PHE A 25 -1.68 23.58 -4.99
C PHE A 25 -3.20 23.52 -5.28
N SER A 26 -3.70 24.20 -6.32
CA SER A 26 -5.14 24.22 -6.67
C SER A 26 -5.49 23.30 -7.84
N GLY A 27 -5.11 22.03 -7.76
CA GLY A 27 -5.32 21.12 -8.88
C GLY A 27 -5.20 19.63 -8.59
N CYS A 28 -5.88 19.13 -7.55
CA CYS A 28 -6.48 17.79 -7.59
C CYS A 28 -7.47 17.64 -6.43
N THR A 29 -8.67 18.20 -6.57
CA THR A 29 -9.82 17.64 -5.85
C THR A 29 -10.18 16.37 -6.62
N THR A 30 -9.57 15.25 -6.26
CA THR A 30 -10.05 13.93 -6.69
C THR A 30 -11.49 13.85 -6.18
N PRO A 31 -12.51 13.63 -7.03
CA PRO A 31 -13.78 13.17 -6.49
C PRO A 31 -13.46 11.94 -5.66
N ALA A 32 -13.92 11.93 -4.40
CA ALA A 32 -14.00 10.69 -3.65
C ALA A 32 -14.84 9.76 -4.52
N ASP A 33 -14.16 8.87 -5.23
CA ASP A 33 -14.80 7.75 -5.87
C ASP A 33 -15.27 6.93 -4.68
N ASP A 34 -16.54 7.10 -4.34
CA ASP A 34 -17.27 6.26 -3.42
C ASP A 34 -17.35 4.89 -4.09
N SER A 35 -16.21 4.21 -4.20
CA SER A 35 -16.15 2.78 -4.42
C SER A 35 -16.71 2.18 -3.14
N GLU A 36 -18.03 2.23 -3.00
CA GLU A 36 -18.77 1.15 -2.40
C GLU A 36 -18.20 -0.11 -3.02
N THR A 37 -17.24 -0.71 -2.32
CA THR A 37 -17.01 -2.13 -2.42
C THR A 37 -18.28 -2.72 -1.87
N SER A 38 -19.30 -2.79 -2.74
CA SER A 38 -20.36 -3.76 -2.67
C SER A 38 -19.62 -5.07 -2.51
N ALA A 39 -19.49 -5.50 -1.25
CA ALA A 39 -19.19 -6.86 -0.91
C ALA A 39 -20.31 -7.65 -1.59
N LYS A 40 -20.03 -8.09 -2.82
CA LYS A 40 -20.91 -8.98 -3.57
C LYS A 40 -21.27 -10.09 -2.60
N SER A 41 -22.58 -10.32 -2.42
CA SER A 41 -23.11 -11.45 -1.67
C SER A 41 -22.43 -12.71 -2.19
N ASP A 42 -21.48 -13.24 -1.41
CA ASP A 42 -20.90 -14.54 -1.71
C ASP A 42 -22.01 -15.57 -1.47
N ASP A 43 -22.43 -16.17 -2.58
CA ASP A 43 -22.95 -17.53 -2.74
C ASP A 43 -24.27 -17.92 -2.04
N ASP A 44 -25.34 -17.98 -2.83
CA ASP A 44 -26.43 -18.91 -2.56
C ASP A 44 -25.86 -20.35 -2.53
N PHE A 45 -26.31 -21.17 -1.58
CA PHE A 45 -25.93 -22.58 -1.48
C PHE A 45 -26.41 -23.35 -2.72
N ASN A 46 -25.46 -23.84 -3.52
CA ASN A 46 -25.72 -24.59 -4.76
C ASN A 46 -25.82 -26.11 -4.54
N GLY A 47 -25.77 -26.56 -3.29
CA GLY A 47 -25.87 -27.97 -2.94
C GLY A 47 -27.32 -28.44 -2.83
N LYS A 48 -27.49 -29.73 -2.53
CA LYS A 48 -28.80 -30.36 -2.34
C LYS A 48 -28.96 -30.85 -0.91
N ILE A 49 -29.96 -30.33 -0.21
CA ILE A 49 -30.32 -30.79 1.14
C ILE A 49 -31.40 -31.86 1.01
N ALA A 50 -31.11 -33.09 1.43
CA ALA A 50 -32.06 -34.19 1.50
C ALA A 50 -32.17 -34.76 2.93
N LEU A 51 -33.26 -35.49 3.20
CA LEU A 51 -33.44 -36.17 4.50
C LEU A 51 -32.46 -37.34 4.68
N ASP A 52 -32.09 -37.99 3.57
CA ASP A 52 -31.04 -39.00 3.54
C ASP A 52 -29.72 -38.35 3.11
N ILE A 53 -28.65 -38.64 3.85
CA ILE A 53 -27.31 -38.11 3.57
C ILE A 53 -26.78 -38.59 2.22
N ARG A 54 -27.20 -39.78 1.75
CA ARG A 54 -26.77 -40.37 0.49
C ARG A 54 -27.27 -39.61 -0.74
N ASP A 55 -28.37 -38.88 -0.56
CA ASP A 55 -29.01 -38.06 -1.60
C ASP A 55 -28.69 -36.57 -1.45
N SER A 56 -27.88 -36.21 -0.45
CA SER A 56 -27.46 -34.84 -0.17
C SER A 56 -26.13 -34.53 -0.85
N GLU A 57 -26.04 -33.34 -1.44
CA GLU A 57 -24.85 -32.85 -2.13
C GLU A 57 -24.35 -31.59 -1.41
N SER A 58 -23.09 -31.61 -0.99
CA SER A 58 -22.45 -30.49 -0.30
C SER A 58 -21.99 -29.42 -1.30
N ASP A 59 -22.25 -28.14 -0.97
CA ASP A 59 -21.60 -27.01 -1.64
C ASP A 59 -20.34 -26.59 -0.88
N TRP A 60 -19.20 -26.62 -1.58
CA TRP A 60 -17.91 -26.16 -1.06
C TRP A 60 -17.42 -24.88 -1.76
N SER A 61 -18.24 -24.24 -2.61
CA SER A 61 -17.86 -23.06 -3.39
C SER A 61 -17.35 -21.94 -2.51
N ALA A 62 -18.05 -21.67 -1.40
CA ALA A 62 -17.71 -20.62 -0.44
C ALA A 62 -16.33 -20.82 0.23
N TYR A 63 -15.83 -22.06 0.28
CA TYR A 63 -14.52 -22.40 0.84
C TYR A 63 -13.44 -22.55 -0.21
N THR A 64 -13.79 -22.44 -1.50
CA THR A 64 -12.82 -22.52 -2.58
C THR A 64 -12.13 -21.16 -2.73
N PRO A 65 -10.80 -21.08 -2.52
CA PRO A 65 -10.09 -19.83 -2.66
C PRO A 65 -10.23 -19.29 -4.09
N LYS A 66 -10.61 -18.01 -4.23
CA LYS A 66 -10.64 -17.32 -5.51
C LYS A 66 -9.24 -17.36 -6.13
N ARG A 67 -9.11 -17.91 -7.34
CA ARG A 67 -7.83 -17.97 -8.04
C ARG A 67 -7.46 -16.59 -8.56
N ALA A 68 -6.19 -16.24 -8.44
CA ALA A 68 -5.67 -15.01 -9.03
C ALA A 68 -5.85 -15.03 -10.56
N PRO A 69 -6.21 -13.90 -11.20
CA PRO A 69 -6.27 -13.79 -12.66
C PRO A 69 -4.95 -14.19 -13.33
N GLU A 70 -5.03 -14.59 -14.60
CA GLU A 70 -3.83 -14.86 -15.40
C GLU A 70 -2.94 -13.62 -15.51
N GLY A 71 -1.61 -13.80 -15.42
CA GLY A 71 -0.64 -12.70 -15.44
C GLY A 71 -0.46 -11.97 -14.10
N SER A 72 -1.18 -12.35 -13.04
CA SER A 72 -0.96 -11.78 -11.70
C SER A 72 0.44 -12.10 -11.17
N PRO A 73 1.10 -11.17 -10.45
CA PRO A 73 2.39 -11.46 -9.82
C PRO A 73 2.25 -12.45 -8.67
N ASN A 74 3.32 -13.21 -8.42
CA ASN A 74 3.41 -14.04 -7.22
C ASN A 74 3.70 -13.16 -6.01
N ILE A 75 2.89 -13.27 -4.96
CA ILE A 75 3.04 -12.52 -3.71
C ILE A 75 3.45 -13.48 -2.60
N LEU A 76 4.50 -13.13 -1.86
CA LEU A 76 4.91 -13.81 -0.64
C LEU A 76 4.72 -12.87 0.54
N PHE A 77 3.88 -13.25 1.50
CA PHE A 77 3.68 -12.49 2.74
C PHE A 77 4.37 -13.20 3.90
N VAL A 78 5.33 -12.51 4.53
CA VAL A 78 6.06 -13.01 5.69
C VAL A 78 5.70 -12.15 6.89
N LEU A 79 5.01 -12.76 7.86
CA LEU A 79 4.61 -12.10 9.10
C LEU A 79 5.53 -12.56 10.24
N TYR A 80 6.09 -11.59 10.96
CA TYR A 80 6.80 -11.84 12.21
C TYR A 80 5.89 -11.46 13.38
N ASP A 81 5.54 -12.45 14.19
CA ASP A 81 4.75 -12.26 15.41
C ASP A 81 5.65 -11.90 16.60
N ASP A 82 5.12 -11.19 17.59
CA ASP A 82 5.79 -10.81 18.85
C ASP A 82 7.16 -10.11 18.73
N THR A 83 7.51 -9.58 17.56
CA THR A 83 8.73 -8.81 17.36
C THR A 83 8.42 -7.41 16.88
N GLY A 84 8.97 -6.42 17.59
CA GLY A 84 8.87 -5.02 17.20
C GLY A 84 9.99 -4.61 16.23
N LEU A 85 9.72 -3.62 15.38
CA LEU A 85 10.70 -3.08 14.42
C LEU A 85 12.04 -2.70 15.07
N GLY A 86 12.02 -2.19 16.31
CA GLY A 86 13.22 -1.81 17.05
C GLY A 86 14.15 -2.98 17.42
N ALA A 87 13.73 -4.22 17.20
CA ALA A 87 14.60 -5.38 17.35
C ALA A 87 15.43 -5.68 16.09
N TRP A 88 14.95 -5.28 14.90
CA TRP A 88 15.50 -5.74 13.62
C TRP A 88 16.60 -4.81 13.09
N SER A 89 17.68 -5.37 12.55
CA SER A 89 18.82 -4.63 12.00
C SER A 89 18.50 -3.56 10.95
N PRO A 90 17.52 -3.72 10.01
CA PRO A 90 17.24 -2.70 9.00
C PRO A 90 16.73 -1.39 9.60
N TYR A 91 16.15 -1.46 10.81
CA TYR A 91 15.53 -0.33 11.51
C TYR A 91 16.35 0.12 12.73
N GLY A 92 17.63 -0.29 12.82
CA GLY A 92 18.54 0.09 13.90
C GLY A 92 18.49 -0.83 15.14
N GLY A 93 17.81 -1.97 15.04
CA GLY A 93 17.76 -2.98 16.09
C GLY A 93 19.05 -3.81 16.22
N ARG A 94 19.18 -4.50 17.36
CA ARG A 94 20.39 -5.26 17.71
C ARG A 94 20.44 -6.67 17.12
N ILE A 95 19.32 -7.20 16.62
CA ILE A 95 19.27 -8.55 16.04
C ILE A 95 19.78 -8.46 14.59
N ASN A 96 20.87 -9.17 14.32
CA ASN A 96 21.46 -9.26 12.99
C ASN A 96 20.56 -10.10 12.05
N MET A 97 19.94 -9.45 11.06
CA MET A 97 19.02 -10.08 10.10
C MET A 97 19.47 -9.84 8.65
N PRO A 98 20.58 -10.46 8.20
CA PRO A 98 21.23 -10.11 6.93
C PRO A 98 20.34 -10.35 5.70
N THR A 99 19.42 -11.30 5.75
CA THR A 99 18.45 -11.51 4.66
C THR A 99 17.40 -10.40 4.60
N LEU A 100 16.89 -9.96 5.75
CA LEU A 100 15.93 -8.88 5.82
C LEU A 100 16.58 -7.54 5.46
N ASP A 101 17.84 -7.32 5.85
CA ASP A 101 18.62 -6.14 5.44
C ASP A 101 18.73 -6.04 3.91
N ARG A 102 19.00 -7.18 3.23
CA ARG A 102 19.04 -7.23 1.76
C ARG A 102 17.68 -6.96 1.12
N LEU A 103 16.60 -7.43 1.73
CA LEU A 103 15.24 -7.17 1.24
C LEU A 103 14.88 -5.70 1.41
N ALA A 104 15.19 -5.11 2.57
CA ALA A 104 14.99 -3.69 2.86
C ALA A 104 15.78 -2.79 1.88
N ALA A 105 17.05 -3.12 1.61
CA ALA A 105 17.89 -2.35 0.69
C ALA A 105 17.44 -2.39 -0.79
N ASN A 106 16.73 -3.44 -1.20
CA ASN A 106 16.19 -3.59 -2.57
C ASN A 106 14.70 -3.29 -2.65
N GLY A 107 14.08 -2.87 -1.54
CA GLY A 107 12.65 -2.67 -1.41
C GLY A 107 12.29 -1.23 -1.07
N LEU A 108 11.08 -1.06 -0.55
CA LEU A 108 10.61 0.19 0.03
C LEU A 108 10.55 0.02 1.55
N THR A 109 11.10 0.98 2.29
CA THR A 109 11.14 1.02 3.76
C THR A 109 10.54 2.29 4.31
#